data_AF-A0A965VLA6-F1
#
_entry.id   AF-A0A965VLA6-F1
#
_cell.length_a   1.000
_cell.length_b   1.000
_cell.length_c   1.000
_cell.angle_alpha   90.00
_cell.angle_beta   90.00
_cell.angle_gamma   90.00
#
_symmetry.space_group_name_H-M   'P 1'
#
loop_
_entity.id
_entity.type
_entity.pdbx_description
1 polymer ?
#
loop_
_entity_poly.entity_id
_entity_poly.type
_entity_poly.pdbx_seq_one_letter_code
_entity_poly.pdbx_strand_id
1 'polypeptide(L)' 'CEVFGILKRPDEKFVTEKAYDNPKFVEDLVRDIAMRLNAEDRIAAYSVEAENFESIHNHSAYALIERDKDAAG' A
#
# COMPACT_ATOMS: atom_id res chain seq x y z
N CYS A 1 1.48 6.17 4.91
CA CYS A 1 1.55 7.63 5.13
C CYS A 1 1.73 8.27 3.75
N GLU A 2 1.10 9.41 3.46
CA GLU A 2 1.26 10.08 2.15
C GLU A 2 2.59 10.84 2.09
N VAL A 3 3.16 11.02 0.90
CA VAL A 3 4.45 11.71 0.70
C VAL A 3 4.22 13.22 0.54
N PHE A 4 4.90 14.03 1.35
CA PHE A 4 4.85 15.50 1.30
C PHE A 4 6.24 16.08 1.01
N GLY A 5 6.33 17.08 0.12
CA GLY A 5 7.63 17.60 -0.37
C GLY A 5 8.41 18.47 0.62
N ILE A 6 7.75 19.26 1.47
CA ILE A 6 8.34 20.05 2.57
C ILE A 6 7.34 20.06 3.73
N LEU A 7 7.77 19.64 4.92
CA LEU A 7 6.97 19.67 6.14
C LEU A 7 7.51 20.72 7.12
N LYS A 8 6.63 21.42 7.85
CA LYS A 8 7.05 22.21 9.02
C LYS A 8 7.22 21.26 10.21
N ARG A 9 8.02 21.63 11.22
CA ARG A 9 8.29 20.80 12.42
C ARG A 9 7.04 20.14 13.04
N PRO A 10 5.87 20.82 13.17
CA PRO A 10 4.67 20.18 13.70
C PRO A 10 4.14 19.05 12.80
N ASP A 11 4.25 19.19 11.48
CA ASP A 11 3.75 18.22 10.51
C ASP A 11 4.67 16.99 10.43
N GLU A 12 5.98 17.19 10.53
CA GLU A 12 6.98 16.12 10.61
C GLU A 12 6.75 15.22 11.83
N LYS A 13 6.45 15.81 13.00
CA LYS A 13 6.09 15.07 14.20
C LYS A 13 4.86 14.19 13.97
N PHE A 14 3.80 14.76 13.41
CA PHE A 14 2.54 14.05 13.16
C PHE A 14 2.70 12.90 12.16
N VAL A 15 3.43 13.12 11.06
CA VAL A 15 3.69 12.09 10.03
C VAL A 15 4.54 10.95 10.60
N THR A 16 5.51 11.26 11.46
CA THR A 16 6.40 10.28 12.10
C THR A 16 5.64 9.40 13.10
N GLU A 17 4.87 10.01 14.00
CA GLU A 17 4.06 9.27 14.99
C GLU A 17 3.02 8.37 14.30
N LYS A 18 2.32 8.90 13.28
CA LYS A 18 1.32 8.13 12.52
C LYS A 18 1.91 6.97 11.72
N ALA A 19 3.14 7.11 11.20
CA ALA A 19 3.82 6.03 10.50
C ALA A 19 4.32 4.95 11.49
N TYR A 20 4.74 5.35 12.68
CA TYR A 20 5.18 4.44 13.74
C TYR A 20 4.02 3.65 14.36
N ASP A 21 2.87 4.28 14.58
CA ASP A 21 1.70 3.66 15.23
C ASP A 21 0.93 2.70 14.29
N ASN A 22 1.17 2.77 12.98
CA ASN A 22 0.51 1.92 12.00
C ASN A 22 1.52 1.34 11.00
N PRO A 23 2.47 0.51 11.45
CA PRO A 23 3.42 -0.14 10.57
C PRO A 23 2.63 -1.13 9.70
N LYS A 24 2.81 -1.04 8.38
CA LYS A 24 2.22 -1.97 7.43
C LYS A 24 3.33 -2.65 6.66
N PHE A 25 3.24 -3.97 6.56
CA PHE A 25 4.07 -4.70 5.62
C PHE A 25 3.61 -4.42 4.19
N VAL A 26 4.49 -4.68 3.21
CA VAL A 26 4.19 -4.47 1.79
C VAL A 26 2.96 -5.28 1.35
N GLU A 27 2.74 -6.45 1.97
CA GLU A 27 1.58 -7.31 1.78
C GLU A 27 0.28 -6.71 2.32
N ASP A 28 0.32 -5.96 3.42
CA ASP A 28 -0.87 -5.36 4.02
C ASP A 28 -1.42 -4.24 3.13
N LEU A 29 -0.53 -3.49 2.47
CA LEU A 29 -0.92 -2.45 1.52
C LEU A 29 -1.69 -3.03 0.32
N VAL A 30 -1.14 -4.07 -0.31
CA VAL A 30 -1.79 -4.68 -1.48
C VAL A 30 -3.10 -5.38 -1.09
N ARG A 31 -3.18 -6.00 0.10
CA ARG A 31 -4.42 -6.62 0.62
C ARG A 31 -5.53 -5.61 0.86
N ASP A 32 -5.22 -4.49 1.50
CA ASP A 32 -6.20 -3.45 1.79
C ASP A 32 -6.80 -2.85 0.51
N ILE A 33 -5.96 -2.62 -0.50
CA ILE A 33 -6.41 -2.11 -1.80
C ILE A 33 -7.23 -3.20 -2.51
N ALA A 34 -6.74 -4.44 -2.56
CA ALA A 34 -7.46 -5.56 -3.19
C ALA A 34 -8.84 -5.78 -2.56
N MET A 35 -8.99 -5.67 -1.24
CA MET A 35 -10.30 -5.75 -0.58
C MET A 35 -11.28 -4.69 -1.07
N ARG A 36 -10.82 -3.45 -1.25
CA ARG A 36 -11.66 -2.36 -1.77
C ARG A 36 -12.02 -2.58 -3.24
N LEU A 37 -11.05 -3.02 -4.05
CA LEU A 37 -11.28 -3.32 -5.46
C LEU A 37 -12.24 -4.50 -5.64
N ASN A 38 -12.22 -5.49 -4.74
CA ASN A 38 -13.17 -6.59 -4.72
C ASN A 38 -14.62 -6.12 -4.53
N ALA A 39 -14.84 -5.15 -3.65
CA ALA A 39 -16.16 -4.59 -3.37
C ALA A 39 -16.68 -3.59 -4.43
N GLU A 40 -15.85 -3.22 -5.41
CA GLU A 40 -16.23 -2.31 -6.49
C GLU A 40 -16.72 -3.09 -7.72
N ASP A 41 -18.05 -3.12 -7.90
CA ASP A 41 -18.71 -3.89 -8.96
C ASP A 41 -18.34 -3.42 -10.38
N ARG A 42 -17.89 -2.17 -10.54
CA ARG A 42 -17.48 -1.64 -11.86
C ARG A 42 -16.13 -2.16 -12.35
N ILE A 43 -15.36 -2.80 -11.47
CA ILE A 43 -14.02 -3.32 -11.80
C ILE A 43 -14.13 -4.82 -12.07
N ALA A 44 -13.98 -5.21 -13.33
CA ALA A 44 -13.96 -6.61 -13.77
C ALA A 44 -12.65 -7.32 -13.39
N ALA A 45 -11.51 -6.65 -13.56
CA ALA A 45 -10.19 -7.18 -13.21
C ALA A 45 -9.26 -6.09 -12.69
N TYR A 46 -8.27 -6.48 -11.89
CA TYR A 46 -7.26 -5.56 -11.37
C TYR A 46 -5.91 -6.24 -11.10
N SER A 47 -4.86 -5.43 -11.10
CA SER A 47 -3.53 -5.75 -10.58
C SER A 47 -3.11 -4.66 -9.60
N VAL A 48 -2.59 -5.05 -8.43
CA VAL A 48 -2.12 -4.15 -7.38
C VAL A 48 -0.71 -4.56 -7.00
N GLU A 49 0.22 -3.63 -7.18
CA GLU A 49 1.64 -3.80 -6.90
C GLU A 49 2.11 -2.83 -5.83
N ALA A 50 2.98 -3.30 -4.95
CA ALA A 50 3.70 -2.47 -4.01
C ALA A 50 5.17 -2.89 -3.97
N GLU A 51 6.06 -1.89 -4.06
CA GLU A 51 7.51 -2.05 -3.90
C GLU A 51 7.98 -1.10 -2.79
N ASN A 52 8.55 -1.68 -1.74
CA ASN A 52 9.14 -0.94 -0.63
C ASN A 52 10.67 -0.99 -0.73
N PHE A 53 11.31 0.17 -0.80
CA PHE A 53 12.76 0.29 -0.68
C PHE A 53 13.16 0.18 0.80
N GLU A 54 13.67 -0.98 1.20
CA GLU A 54 14.00 -1.28 2.58
C GLU A 54 15.16 -0.42 3.09
N SER A 55 14.98 0.25 4.24
CA SER A 55 16.02 1.11 4.81
C SER A 55 17.15 0.34 5.50
N ILE A 56 16.95 -0.96 5.79
CA ILE A 56 17.91 -1.83 6.49
C ILE A 56 18.40 -3.02 5.65
N HIS A 57 17.97 -3.13 4.40
CA HIS A 57 18.38 -4.19 3.47
C HIS A 57 18.70 -3.59 2.09
N ASN A 58 19.66 -4.15 1.36
CA ASN A 58 19.98 -3.70 -0.01
C ASN A 58 19.16 -4.44 -1.07
N HIS A 59 17.86 -4.64 -0.81
CA HIS A 59 16.89 -5.20 -1.74
C HIS A 59 15.51 -4.61 -1.44
N SER A 60 14.65 -4.52 -2.45
CA SER A 60 13.25 -4.12 -2.28
C SER A 60 12.41 -5.27 -1.73
N ALA A 61 11.42 -4.96 -0.90
CA ALA A 61 10.31 -5.87 -0.61
C ALA A 61 9.20 -5.62 -1.65
N TYR A 62 8.66 -6.69 -2.24
CA TYR A 62 7.69 -6.59 -3.34
C TYR A 62 6.48 -7.49 -3.06
N ALA A 63 5.28 -6.97 -3.36
CA ALA A 63 4.04 -7.73 -3.33
C ALA A 63 3.14 -7.37 -4.51
N LEU A 64 2.43 -8.38 -5.02
CA LEU A 64 1.50 -8.29 -6.16
C LEU A 64 0.23 -9.10 -5.85
N ILE A 65 -0.94 -8.51 -6.14
CA ILE A 65 -2.21 -9.23 -6.21
C ILE A 65 -2.85 -8.94 -7.56
N GLU A 66 -3.11 -10.01 -8.33
CA GLU A 66 -3.90 -9.95 -9.55
C GLU A 66 -5.21 -10.69 -9.34
N ARG A 67 -6.29 -10.15 -9.91
CA ARG A 67 -7.59 -10.81 -9.91
C ARG A 67 -8.41 -10.41 -11.12
N ASP A 68 -8.90 -11.41 -11.83
CA ASP A 68 -10.04 -11.30 -12.73
C ASP A 68 -11.28 -11.84 -12.01
N LYS A 69 -12.34 -11.04 -11.89
CA LYS A 69 -13.57 -11.43 -11.20
C LYS A 69 -14.50 -12.25 -12.09
N ASP A 70 -14.39 -12.08 -13.41
CA ASP A 70 -15.23 -12.76 -14.39
C ASP A 70 -14.69 -14.15 -14.73
N ALA A 71 -13.38 -14.37 -14.58
CA ALA A 71 -12.73 -15.68 -14.80
C ALA A 71 -13.09 -16.76 -13.75
N ALA A 72 -13.74 -16.40 -12.65
CA ALA A 72 -14.16 -17.32 -11.59
C ALA A 72 -15.62 -17.81 -11.74
N GLY A 73 -16.32 -17.38 -12.80
CA GLY A 73 -17.72 -17.72 -13.10
C GLY A 73 -17.89 -18.81 -14.15
#